data_AF-A0A935J6U1-F1
#
_entry.id   AF-A0A935J6U1-F1
#
_cell.length_a   1.000
_cell.length_b   1.000
_cell.length_c   1.000
_cell.angle_alpha   90.00
_cell.angle_beta   90.00
_cell.angle_gamma   90.00
#
_symmetry.space_group_name_H-M   'P 1'
#
loop_
_entity.id
_entity.type
_entity.pdbx_description
1 polymer ?
#
loop_
_entity_poly.entity_id
_entity_poly.type
_entity_poly.pdbx_seq_one_letter_code
_entity_poly.pdbx_strand_id
1 'polypeptide(L)'
;MGNYTSIWGKGPEAFRFQGNRAIVSASEHEVQQVIDYFKAWLPRATSVYKDNLEQQAKRQEHQQRQKLQQEREAEERRLRVLNNIKL
;
A
#
# COMPACT_ATOMS: atom_id res chain seq x y z
N MET A 1 15.49 -18.78 2.21
CA MET A 1 14.56 -19.20 1.14
C MET A 1 13.23 -19.55 1.78
N GLY A 2 12.18 -18.78 1.46
CA GLY A 2 10.87 -18.93 2.10
C GLY A 2 10.15 -20.17 1.58
N ASN A 3 9.84 -21.09 2.49
CA ASN A 3 9.08 -22.29 2.18
C ASN A 3 7.61 -21.87 1.94
N TYR A 4 7.24 -21.64 0.68
CA TYR A 4 5.85 -21.48 0.30
C TYR A 4 5.25 -22.87 0.28
N THR A 5 4.63 -23.27 1.37
CA THR A 5 3.77 -24.45 1.40
C THR A 5 2.52 -24.11 0.58
N SER A 6 2.65 -24.15 -0.74
CA SER A 6 1.55 -23.97 -1.67
C SER A 6 0.58 -25.13 -1.48
N ILE A 7 -0.49 -24.90 -0.74
CA ILE A 7 -1.66 -25.77 -0.77
C ILE A 7 -2.22 -25.63 -2.20
N TRP A 8 -2.21 -26.72 -2.95
CA TRP A 8 -2.55 -26.73 -4.38
C TRP A 8 -3.97 -26.17 -4.56
N GLY A 9 -4.09 -25.00 -5.22
CA GLY A 9 -5.37 -24.32 -5.45
C GLY A 9 -5.91 -23.46 -4.30
N LYS A 10 -5.17 -23.28 -3.19
CA LYS A 10 -5.54 -22.40 -2.07
C LYS A 10 -4.40 -21.49 -1.65
N GLY A 11 -3.89 -20.73 -2.62
CA GLY A 11 -3.03 -19.59 -2.36
C GLY A 11 -3.78 -18.46 -1.64
N PRO A 12 -3.08 -17.36 -1.32
CA PRO A 12 -3.68 -16.22 -0.62
C PRO A 12 -4.88 -15.60 -1.37
N GLU A 13 -4.99 -15.81 -2.68
CA GLU A 13 -6.17 -15.46 -3.49
C GLU A 13 -7.48 -16.16 -3.09
N ALA A 14 -7.42 -17.31 -2.39
CA ALA A 14 -8.61 -18.04 -1.94
C ALA A 14 -9.22 -17.47 -0.64
N PHE A 15 -8.48 -16.60 0.07
CA PHE A 15 -8.94 -16.00 1.32
C PHE A 15 -9.74 -14.74 1.03
N ARG A 16 -11.01 -14.73 1.45
CA ARG A 16 -11.83 -13.50 1.45
C ARG A 16 -11.76 -12.84 2.81
N PHE A 17 -11.44 -11.55 2.83
CA PHE A 17 -11.40 -10.76 4.05
C PHE A 17 -12.69 -9.95 4.17
N GLN A 18 -13.41 -10.17 5.27
CA GLN A 18 -14.60 -9.41 5.62
C GLN A 18 -14.37 -8.77 7.00
N GLY A 19 -13.91 -7.51 7.00
CA GLY A 19 -13.53 -6.80 8.21
C GLY A 19 -12.39 -7.52 8.95
N ASN A 20 -12.67 -7.99 10.16
CA ASN A 20 -11.71 -8.73 11.00
C ASN A 20 -11.81 -10.27 10.86
N ARG A 21 -12.49 -10.78 9.81
CA ARG A 21 -12.64 -12.21 9.57
C ARG A 21 -12.05 -12.58 8.22
N ALA A 22 -11.25 -13.64 8.18
CA ALA A 22 -10.80 -14.27 6.94
C ALA A 22 -11.61 -15.56 6.72
N ILE A 23 -12.18 -15.70 5.53
CA ILE A 23 -13.04 -16.82 5.13
C ILE A 23 -12.35 -17.58 4.01
N VAL A 24 -12.21 -18.89 4.18
CA VAL A 24 -11.64 -19.81 3.19
C VAL A 24 -12.40 -21.12 3.22
N SER A 25 -12.74 -21.66 2.05
CA SER A 25 -13.35 -22.98 1.95
C SER A 25 -12.23 -24.03 2.06
N ALA A 26 -12.25 -24.85 3.10
CA ALA A 26 -11.27 -25.92 3.33
C ALA A 26 -11.99 -27.28 3.46
N SER A 27 -11.36 -28.34 2.97
CA SER A 27 -11.80 -29.70 3.24
C SER A 27 -11.47 -30.05 4.69
N GLU A 28 -12.26 -30.90 5.34
CA GLU A 28 -12.15 -31.19 6.79
C GLU A 28 -10.74 -31.67 7.19
N HIS A 29 -10.08 -32.42 6.32
CA HIS A 29 -8.71 -32.93 6.51
C HIS A 29 -7.60 -31.88 6.32
N GLU A 30 -7.90 -30.72 5.73
CA GLU A 30 -6.92 -29.66 5.42
C GLU A 30 -7.06 -28.44 6.34
N VAL A 31 -8.10 -28.38 7.19
CA VAL A 31 -8.42 -27.20 8.01
C VAL A 31 -7.22 -26.76 8.85
N GLN A 32 -6.55 -27.71 9.51
CA GLN A 32 -5.40 -27.40 10.37
C GLN A 32 -4.23 -26.83 9.55
N GLN A 33 -3.94 -27.42 8.39
CA GLN A 33 -2.87 -26.97 7.50
C GLN A 33 -3.15 -25.57 6.94
N VAL A 34 -4.41 -25.28 6.62
CA VAL A 34 -4.87 -23.95 6.17
C VAL A 34 -4.73 -22.91 7.29
N ILE A 35 -5.05 -23.27 8.54
CA ILE A 35 -4.86 -22.39 9.70
C ILE A 35 -3.38 -22.07 9.92
N ASP A 36 -2.52 -23.09 9.88
CA ASP A 36 -1.09 -22.91 10.12
C ASP A 36 -0.42 -22.10 9.00
N TYR A 37 -0.82 -22.35 7.75
CA TYR A 37 -0.42 -21.51 6.61
C TYR A 37 -0.87 -20.05 6.80
N PHE A 38 -2.13 -19.82 7.19
CA PHE A 38 -2.67 -18.47 7.40
C PHE A 38 -1.91 -17.73 8.50
N LYS A 39 -1.61 -18.38 9.63
CA LYS A 39 -0.81 -17.80 10.72
C LYS A 39 0.60 -17.42 10.28
N ALA A 40 1.25 -18.22 9.43
CA ALA A 40 2.59 -17.94 8.94
C ALA A 40 2.61 -16.84 7.85
N TRP A 41 1.58 -16.80 7.00
CA TRP A 41 1.51 -15.88 5.88
C TRP A 41 1.00 -14.48 6.27
N LEU A 42 0.01 -14.37 7.16
CA LEU A 42 -0.63 -13.10 7.50
C LEU A 42 0.37 -12.02 7.98
N PRO A 43 1.33 -12.30 8.87
CA PRO A 43 2.33 -11.32 9.29
C PRO A 43 3.20 -10.83 8.11
N ARG A 44 3.58 -11.73 7.19
CA ARG A 44 4.38 -11.38 6.01
C ARG A 44 3.61 -10.54 5.02
N ALA A 45 2.35 -10.90 4.74
CA ALA A 45 1.48 -10.13 3.86
C ALA A 45 1.19 -8.73 4.44
N THR A 46 1.00 -8.66 5.75
CA THR A 46 0.78 -7.39 6.47
C THR A 46 2.02 -6.49 6.39
N SER A 47 3.23 -7.06 6.47
CA SER A 47 4.48 -6.30 6.30
C SER A 47 4.55 -5.65 4.92
N VAL A 48 4.29 -6.41 3.85
CA VAL A 48 4.32 -5.90 2.48
C VAL A 48 3.25 -4.82 2.27
N TYR A 49 2.06 -5.01 2.82
CA TYR A 49 0.98 -4.01 2.73
C TYR A 49 1.35 -2.72 3.48
N LYS A 50 1.93 -2.84 4.67
CA LYS A 50 2.40 -1.70 5.47
C LYS A 50 3.50 -0.93 4.73
N ASP A 51 4.52 -1.62 4.21
CA ASP A 51 5.60 -1.00 3.44
C ASP A 51 5.06 -0.25 2.21
N ASN A 52 4.07 -0.82 1.51
CA ASN A 52 3.48 -0.19 0.33
C ASN A 52 2.65 1.06 0.71
N LEU A 53 1.91 1.01 1.82
CA LEU A 53 1.20 2.19 2.36
C LEU A 53 2.18 3.30 2.78
N GLU A 54 3.27 2.95 3.47
CA GLU A 54 4.30 3.93 3.87
C GLU A 54 4.98 4.55 2.64
N GLN A 55 5.23 3.78 1.58
CA GLN A 55 5.76 4.30 0.33
C GLN A 55 4.77 5.19 -0.41
N GLN A 56 3.48 4.84 -0.45
CA GLN A 56 2.45 5.69 -1.04
C GLN A 56 2.32 7.02 -0.30
N ALA A 57 2.29 7.00 1.04
CA ALA A 57 2.23 8.21 1.86
C ALA A 57 3.42 9.13 1.58
N LYS A 58 4.66 8.59 1.56
CA LYS A 58 5.87 9.36 1.23
C LYS A 58 5.82 9.97 -0.18
N ARG A 59 5.31 9.24 -1.17
CA ARG A 59 5.15 9.76 -2.54
C ARG A 59 4.13 10.89 -2.61
N GLN A 60 3.00 10.76 -1.91
CA GLN A 60 1.98 11.81 -1.85
C GLN A 60 2.51 13.07 -1.16
N GLU A 61 3.21 12.95 -0.03
CA GLU A 61 3.83 14.10 0.63
C GLU A 61 4.84 14.80 -0.29
N HIS A 62 5.66 14.04 -1.01
CA HIS A 62 6.65 14.61 -1.91
C HIS A 62 6.00 15.34 -3.09
N GLN A 63 4.96 14.76 -3.68
CA GLN A 63 4.19 15.40 -4.75
C GLN A 63 3.50 16.69 -4.28
N GLN A 64 2.89 16.67 -3.09
CA GLN A 64 2.27 17.87 -2.52
C GLN A 64 3.29 18.98 -2.27
N ARG A 65 4.46 18.65 -1.71
CA ARG A 65 5.53 19.62 -1.49
C ARG A 65 6.04 20.23 -2.81
N GLN A 66 6.26 19.40 -3.83
CA GLN A 66 6.69 19.89 -5.15
C GLN A 66 5.64 20.81 -5.78
N LYS A 67 4.35 20.46 -5.69
CA LYS A 67 3.28 21.30 -6.22
C LYS A 67 3.23 22.66 -5.53
N LEU A 68 3.30 22.69 -4.19
CA LEU A 68 3.34 23.93 -3.42
C LEU A 68 4.59 24.78 -3.71
N GLN A 69 5.72 24.15 -4.02
CA GLN A 69 6.94 24.85 -4.42
C GLN A 69 6.74 25.55 -5.78
N GLN A 70 6.19 24.83 -6.76
CA GLN A 70 5.93 25.36 -8.09
C GLN A 70 4.89 26.49 -8.07
N GLU A 71 3.84 26.35 -7.26
CA GLU A 71 2.83 27.40 -7.06
C GLU A 71 3.47 28.67 -6.48
N ARG A 72 4.34 28.54 -5.46
CA ARG A 72 5.09 29.69 -4.92
C ARG A 72 5.99 30.36 -5.95
N GLU A 73 6.78 29.58 -6.69
CA GLU A 73 7.68 30.13 -7.72
C GLU A 73 6.92 30.79 -8.88
N ALA A 74 5.72 30.31 -9.21
CA ALA A 74 4.86 30.94 -10.22
C ALA A 74 4.30 32.27 -9.71
N GLU A 75 3.84 32.32 -8.46
CA GLU A 75 3.34 33.54 -7.83
C GLU A 75 4.45 34.61 -7.70
N GLU A 76 5.64 34.24 -7.26
CA GLU A 76 6.80 35.15 -7.14
C GLU A 76 7.22 35.72 -8.50
N ARG A 77 7.23 34.88 -9.55
CA ARG A 77 7.49 35.35 -10.93
C ARG A 77 6.42 36.33 -11.40
N ARG A 78 5.15 36.04 -11.13
CA ARG A 78 4.03 36.92 -11.48
C ARG A 78 4.14 38.27 -10.79
N LEU A 79 4.44 38.28 -9.48
CA LEU A 79 4.64 39.51 -8.71
C LEU A 79 5.84 40.33 -9.21
N ARG A 80 6.96 39.67 -9.55
CA ARG A 80 8.13 40.34 -10.12
C ARG A 80 7.82 40.99 -11.47
N VAL A 81 7.10 40.30 -12.35
CA VAL A 81 6.68 40.83 -13.65
C VAL A 81 5.71 42.01 -13.48
N LEU A 82 4.71 41.90 -12.59
CA LEU A 82 3.77 42.98 -12.31
C LEU A 82 4.46 44.22 -11.70
N ASN A 83 5.44 44.03 -10.82
CA ASN A 83 6.22 45.14 -10.27
C ASN A 83 7.07 45.84 -11.34
N ASN A 84 7.61 45.11 -12.32
CA ASN A 84 8.40 45.68 -13.42
C ASN A 84 7.55 46.38 -14.50
N ILE A 85 6.25 46.07 -14.62
CA ILE A 85 5.34 46.64 -15.63
C ILE A 85 4.66 47.93 -15.14
N LYS A 86 4.71 48.25 -13.84
CA LYS A 86 4.32 49.58 -13.35
C LYS A 86 5.38 50.62 -13.76
N LEU A 87 5.25 51.11 -14.99
CA LEU A 87 5.74 52.39 -15.50
C LEU A 87 4.52 53.26 -15.82
#